data_AF-A0A1F5VHH9-F1
#
_entry.id   AF-A0A1F5VHH9-F1
#
_cell.length_a   1.000
_cell.length_b   1.000
_cell.length_c   1.000
_cell.angle_alpha   90.00
_cell.angle_beta   90.00
_cell.angle_gamma   90.00
#
_symmetry.space_group_name_H-M   'P 1'
#
loop_
_entity.id
_entity.type
_entity.pdbx_description
1 polymer ?
#
loop_
_entity_poly.entity_id
_entity_poly.type
_entity_poly.pdbx_seq_one_letter_code
_entity_poly.pdbx_strand_id
1 'polypeptide(L)'
;MPVKKIDKPKGNINYDLLKKKTDLIGFCTDFYLLVAMKHIADMESEGGRAFIKWREEFVKNIGEVYEEVVEELEKIFLAYFPLAVASELQNKDEIKTPDKKVEKIAWTLLEGIPDDDDKLLQYLEKNVATCESALSFFKSAQIAFGKLKWESGFGGKKWEQIADKAAMRLAGKIDKVTFVDTAFNIEHHGGHIFDKHENIRCDGRRLRAVLAIKRDETISRMEKLIGKKYASSSVKKLFQIGTKFNWWKEEAE
;
A
#
# COMPACT_ATOMS: atom_id res chain seq x y z
N MET A 1 30.17 -22.62 4.47
CA MET A 1 29.48 -21.33 4.64
C MET A 1 28.09 -21.61 5.21
N PRO A 2 27.68 -21.04 6.34
CA PRO A 2 26.33 -21.25 6.87
C PRO A 2 25.33 -20.63 5.89
N VAL A 3 24.39 -21.45 5.40
CA VAL A 3 23.25 -20.99 4.59
C VAL A 3 22.45 -20.04 5.48
N LYS A 4 22.47 -18.74 5.18
CA LYS A 4 21.56 -17.78 5.84
C LYS A 4 20.15 -18.33 5.67
N LYS A 5 19.49 -18.68 6.78
CA LYS A 5 18.05 -18.97 6.78
C LYS A 5 17.37 -17.78 6.10
N ILE A 6 16.79 -18.03 4.94
CA ILE A 6 15.93 -17.04 4.28
C ILE A 6 14.70 -16.95 5.17
N ASP A 7 14.47 -15.79 5.77
CA ASP A 7 13.26 -15.56 6.56
C ASP A 7 12.04 -15.84 5.67
N LYS A 8 11.06 -16.54 6.24
CA LYS A 8 9.82 -16.87 5.52
C LYS A 8 9.15 -15.57 5.05
N PRO A 9 8.67 -15.50 3.80
CA PRO A 9 7.95 -14.33 3.31
C PRO A 9 6.78 -13.95 4.24
N LYS A 10 6.63 -12.64 4.51
CA LYS A 10 5.62 -12.07 5.41
C LYS A 10 4.40 -11.58 4.64
N GLY A 11 3.23 -11.60 5.29
CA GLY A 11 1.96 -11.10 4.73
C GLY A 11 1.00 -12.24 4.39
N ASN A 12 -0.13 -11.88 3.80
CA ASN A 12 -1.13 -12.83 3.30
C ASN A 12 -1.71 -12.31 1.99
N ILE A 13 -1.79 -13.17 0.98
CA ILE A 13 -2.35 -12.83 -0.33
C ILE A 13 -3.73 -13.45 -0.41
N ASN A 14 -4.74 -12.60 -0.65
CA ASN A 14 -6.11 -13.03 -0.85
C ASN A 14 -6.72 -12.28 -2.03
N TYR A 15 -6.75 -12.93 -3.20
CA TYR A 15 -7.33 -12.37 -4.41
C TYR A 15 -8.86 -12.21 -4.36
N ASP A 16 -9.56 -12.86 -3.42
CA ASP A 16 -11.00 -12.63 -3.23
C ASP A 16 -11.32 -11.19 -2.83
N LEU A 17 -10.35 -10.46 -2.28
CA LEU A 17 -10.47 -9.03 -2.00
C LEU A 17 -10.67 -8.20 -3.28
N LEU A 18 -10.13 -8.66 -4.42
CA LEU A 18 -10.28 -7.99 -5.71
C LEU A 18 -11.62 -8.29 -6.39
N LYS A 19 -12.39 -9.26 -5.88
CA LYS A 19 -13.74 -9.58 -6.38
C LYS A 19 -14.81 -8.62 -5.83
N LYS A 20 -14.44 -7.77 -4.86
CA LYS A 20 -15.32 -6.79 -4.22
C LYS A 20 -14.88 -5.38 -4.57
N LYS A 21 -15.85 -4.52 -4.91
CA LYS A 21 -15.59 -3.11 -5.13
C LYS A 21 -15.05 -2.47 -3.85
N THR A 22 -13.84 -1.91 -3.97
CA THR A 22 -13.10 -1.28 -2.88
C THR A 22 -12.71 0.13 -3.31
N ASP A 23 -13.15 1.12 -2.55
CA ASP A 23 -12.72 2.52 -2.71
C ASP A 23 -11.59 2.82 -1.74
N LEU A 24 -10.39 3.04 -2.28
CA LEU A 24 -9.19 3.27 -1.50
C LEU A 24 -9.13 4.67 -0.87
N ILE A 25 -9.96 5.64 -1.30
CA ILE A 25 -9.94 7.00 -0.74
C ILE A 25 -10.37 7.00 0.72
N GLY A 26 -11.38 6.20 1.07
CA GLY A 26 -11.83 6.05 2.45
C GLY A 26 -10.73 5.47 3.33
N PHE A 27 -10.13 4.36 2.91
CA PHE A 27 -9.03 3.73 3.63
C PHE A 27 -7.79 4.63 3.74
N CYS A 28 -7.43 5.36 2.68
CA CYS A 28 -6.33 6.31 2.70
C CYS A 28 -6.56 7.41 3.73
N THR A 29 -7.78 7.95 3.78
CA THR A 29 -8.17 8.97 4.76
C THR A 29 -8.14 8.43 6.17
N ASP A 30 -8.69 7.24 6.40
CA ASP A 30 -8.67 6.56 7.70
C ASP A 30 -7.26 6.31 8.18
N PHE A 31 -6.40 5.75 7.32
CA PHE A 31 -5.01 5.48 7.62
C PHE A 31 -4.28 6.74 8.10
N TYR A 32 -4.32 7.83 7.34
CA TYR A 32 -3.59 9.04 7.70
C TYR A 32 -4.18 9.76 8.92
N LEU A 33 -5.50 9.75 9.12
CA LEU A 33 -6.10 10.29 10.34
C LEU A 33 -5.72 9.45 11.56
N LEU A 34 -5.70 8.12 11.45
CA LEU A 34 -5.30 7.24 12.54
C LEU A 34 -3.81 7.39 12.87
N VAL A 35 -2.94 7.54 11.88
CA VAL A 35 -1.52 7.87 12.10
C VAL A 35 -1.38 9.15 12.92
N ALA A 36 -2.09 10.21 12.54
CA ALA A 36 -2.06 11.48 13.27
C ALA A 36 -2.65 11.37 14.69
N MET A 37 -3.81 10.72 14.84
CA MET A 37 -4.46 10.51 16.15
C MET A 37 -3.57 9.69 17.08
N LYS A 38 -2.98 8.61 16.56
CA LYS A 38 -2.10 7.73 17.32
C LYS A 38 -0.85 8.46 17.79
N HIS A 39 -0.21 9.23 16.91
CA HIS A 39 0.98 10.00 17.27
C HIS A 39 0.72 10.97 18.43
N ILE A 40 -0.38 11.73 18.37
CA ILE A 40 -0.78 12.65 19.44
C ILE A 40 -1.11 11.89 20.74
N ALA A 41 -1.85 10.78 20.62
CA ALA A 41 -2.23 9.94 21.75
C ALA A 41 -1.00 9.34 22.47
N ASP A 42 0.00 8.89 21.71
CA ASP A 42 1.26 8.37 22.25
C ASP A 42 2.04 9.48 22.97
N MET A 43 2.15 10.68 22.38
CA MET A 43 2.82 11.82 23.03
C MET A 43 2.15 12.24 24.34
N GLU A 44 0.82 12.29 24.38
CA GLU A 44 0.09 12.59 25.61
C GLU A 44 0.33 11.51 26.68
N SER A 45 0.55 10.25 26.28
CA SER A 45 0.85 9.13 27.19
C SER A 45 2.20 9.20 27.89
N GLU A 46 3.19 9.78 27.22
CA GLU A 46 4.55 9.91 27.75
C GLU A 46 4.70 11.11 28.71
N GLY A 47 3.78 12.08 28.67
CA GLY A 47 3.84 13.35 29.41
C GLY A 47 3.60 13.29 30.93
N GLY A 48 3.56 12.11 31.56
CA GLY A 48 3.63 11.93 33.01
C GLY A 48 2.47 12.47 33.86
N ARG A 49 1.41 13.03 33.26
CA ARG A 49 0.17 13.38 33.98
C ARG A 49 -0.50 12.09 34.44
N ALA A 50 -1.09 12.08 35.65
CA ALA A 50 -1.79 10.90 36.18
C ALA A 50 -2.78 10.36 35.14
N PHE A 51 -2.44 9.23 34.51
CA PHE A 51 -3.20 8.68 33.40
C PHE A 51 -4.49 8.09 33.95
N ILE A 52 -5.61 8.71 33.60
CA ILE A 52 -6.92 8.19 33.97
C ILE A 52 -7.17 6.95 33.11
N LYS A 53 -7.54 5.82 33.71
CA LYS A 53 -7.77 4.51 33.05
C LYS A 53 -8.51 4.59 31.69
N TRP A 54 -9.51 5.46 31.56
CA TRP A 54 -10.26 5.62 30.30
C TRP A 54 -9.41 6.19 29.16
N ARG A 55 -8.35 6.95 29.45
CA ARG A 55 -7.38 7.46 28.45
C ARG A 55 -6.56 6.33 27.87
N GLU A 56 -6.05 5.43 28.71
CA GLU A 56 -5.32 4.23 28.27
C GLU A 56 -6.19 3.37 27.37
N GLU A 57 -7.45 3.17 27.76
CA GLU A 57 -8.45 2.44 26.96
C GLU A 57 -8.69 3.14 25.62
N PHE A 58 -8.75 4.46 25.59
CA PHE A 58 -8.90 5.21 24.34
C PHE A 58 -7.67 5.12 23.43
N VAL A 59 -6.45 5.25 23.96
CA VAL A 59 -5.20 5.02 23.18
C VAL A 59 -5.19 3.60 22.63
N LYS A 60 -5.54 2.61 23.45
CA LYS A 60 -5.64 1.21 23.03
C LYS A 60 -6.64 1.04 21.88
N ASN A 61 -7.82 1.65 21.98
CA ASN A 61 -8.84 1.59 20.93
C ASN A 61 -8.35 2.24 19.62
N ILE A 62 -7.64 3.37 19.69
CA ILE A 62 -7.01 3.96 18.49
C ILE A 62 -5.99 2.99 17.89
N GLY A 63 -5.14 2.38 18.73
CA GLY A 63 -4.15 1.40 18.30
C GLY A 63 -4.77 0.17 17.62
N GLU A 64 -5.85 -0.37 18.18
CA GLU A 64 -6.56 -1.52 17.60
C GLU A 64 -7.15 -1.19 16.23
N VAL A 65 -7.88 -0.07 16.11
CA VAL A 65 -8.46 0.35 14.82
C VAL A 65 -7.36 0.71 13.80
N TYR A 66 -6.26 1.29 14.25
CA TYR A 66 -5.10 1.57 13.42
C TYR A 66 -4.49 0.29 12.84
N GLU A 67 -4.22 -0.71 13.68
CA GLU A 67 -3.69 -1.99 13.22
C GLU A 67 -4.66 -2.70 12.26
N GLU A 68 -5.96 -2.70 12.56
CA GLU A 68 -6.99 -3.26 11.65
C GLU A 68 -6.94 -2.62 10.26
N VAL A 69 -6.88 -1.28 10.18
CA VAL A 69 -6.81 -0.54 8.92
C VAL A 69 -5.51 -0.84 8.17
N VAL A 70 -4.37 -0.86 8.86
CA VAL A 70 -3.05 -1.18 8.27
C VAL A 70 -3.03 -2.61 7.73
N GLU A 71 -3.58 -3.56 8.47
CA GLU A 71 -3.67 -4.96 8.03
C GLU A 71 -4.56 -5.14 6.82
N GLU A 72 -5.70 -4.47 6.78
CA GLU A 72 -6.61 -4.58 5.65
C GLU A 72 -6.01 -3.96 4.39
N LEU A 73 -5.41 -2.78 4.51
CA LEU A 73 -4.69 -2.13 3.41
C LEU A 73 -3.53 -2.96 2.90
N GLU A 74 -2.75 -3.56 3.80
CA GLU A 74 -1.70 -4.50 3.41
C GLU A 74 -2.25 -5.64 2.57
N LYS A 75 -3.32 -6.32 3.01
CA LYS A 75 -3.90 -7.45 2.28
C LYS A 75 -4.39 -7.03 0.90
N ILE A 76 -5.07 -5.87 0.82
CA ILE A 76 -5.54 -5.30 -0.45
C ILE A 76 -4.35 -5.05 -1.38
N PHE A 77 -3.29 -4.40 -0.91
CA PHE A 77 -2.13 -4.08 -1.73
C PHE A 77 -1.31 -5.32 -2.13
N LEU A 78 -1.16 -6.31 -1.24
CA LEU A 78 -0.50 -7.57 -1.58
C LEU A 78 -1.29 -8.42 -2.58
N ALA A 79 -2.62 -8.28 -2.63
CA ALA A 79 -3.45 -8.87 -3.68
C ALA A 79 -3.43 -8.04 -4.97
N TYR A 80 -3.47 -6.72 -4.86
CA TYR A 80 -3.58 -5.80 -6.00
C TYR A 80 -2.28 -5.65 -6.78
N PHE A 81 -1.12 -5.56 -6.10
CA PHE A 81 0.15 -5.26 -6.76
C PHE A 81 0.61 -6.34 -7.75
N PRO A 82 0.44 -7.65 -7.48
CA PRO A 82 0.73 -8.67 -8.49
C PRO A 82 -0.06 -8.43 -9.78
N LEU A 83 -1.34 -8.06 -9.67
CA LEU A 83 -2.19 -7.75 -10.80
C LEU A 83 -1.74 -6.47 -11.52
N ALA A 84 -1.55 -5.37 -10.79
CA ALA A 84 -1.10 -4.12 -11.39
C ALA A 84 0.25 -4.30 -12.13
N VAL A 85 1.19 -5.01 -11.52
CA VAL A 85 2.49 -5.33 -12.14
C VAL A 85 2.33 -6.24 -13.35
N ALA A 86 1.53 -7.32 -13.25
CA ALA A 86 1.31 -8.22 -14.37
C ALA A 86 0.64 -7.51 -15.55
N SER A 87 -0.30 -6.60 -15.28
CA SER A 87 -0.97 -5.80 -16.31
C SER A 87 0.00 -4.91 -17.07
N GLU A 88 0.99 -4.36 -16.37
CA GLU A 88 2.00 -3.55 -17.02
C GLU A 88 2.98 -4.40 -17.83
N LEU A 89 3.34 -5.58 -17.32
CA LEU A 89 4.23 -6.53 -18.01
C LEU A 89 3.65 -7.05 -19.34
N GLN A 90 2.31 -7.05 -19.52
CA GLN A 90 1.66 -7.37 -20.80
C GLN A 90 2.01 -6.36 -21.90
N ASN A 91 2.27 -5.10 -21.55
CA ASN A 91 2.60 -4.01 -22.48
C ASN A 91 4.08 -4.00 -22.87
N LYS A 92 4.74 -5.16 -22.86
CA LYS A 92 6.11 -5.28 -23.36
C LYS A 92 6.09 -5.25 -24.89
N ASP A 93 6.96 -4.45 -25.49
CA ASP A 93 7.10 -4.46 -26.95
C ASP A 93 8.15 -5.48 -27.37
N GLU A 94 9.32 -5.44 -26.73
CA GLU A 94 10.44 -6.31 -27.07
C GLU A 94 11.35 -6.61 -25.88
N ILE A 95 11.79 -7.86 -25.74
CA ILE A 95 12.83 -8.22 -24.78
C ILE A 95 14.19 -7.92 -25.41
N LYS A 96 14.69 -6.70 -25.23
CA LYS A 96 16.02 -6.29 -25.70
C LYS A 96 16.96 -6.01 -24.52
N THR A 97 17.86 -6.95 -24.23
CA THR A 97 18.93 -6.77 -23.25
C THR A 97 20.20 -7.54 -23.65
N PRO A 98 21.41 -6.98 -23.45
CA PRO A 98 22.65 -7.71 -23.70
C PRO A 98 22.97 -8.77 -22.64
N ASP A 99 22.26 -8.77 -21.50
CA ASP A 99 22.45 -9.73 -20.42
C ASP A 99 21.54 -10.96 -20.60
N LYS A 100 22.12 -12.06 -21.10
CA LYS A 100 21.40 -13.33 -21.34
C LYS A 100 20.69 -13.89 -20.10
N LYS A 101 21.19 -13.62 -18.89
CA LYS A 101 20.56 -14.10 -17.65
C LYS A 101 19.28 -13.30 -17.38
N VAL A 102 19.35 -11.98 -17.52
CA VAL A 102 18.19 -11.09 -17.43
C VAL A 102 17.16 -11.45 -18.49
N GLU A 103 17.61 -11.66 -19.73
CA GLU A 103 16.76 -12.06 -20.86
C GLU A 103 15.96 -13.32 -20.53
N LYS A 104 16.63 -14.36 -20.01
CA LYS A 104 15.98 -15.62 -19.61
C LYS A 104 14.94 -15.42 -18.50
N ILE A 105 15.28 -14.65 -17.46
CA ILE A 105 14.35 -14.37 -16.34
C ILE A 105 13.11 -13.64 -16.85
N ALA A 106 13.33 -12.61 -17.68
CA ALA A 106 12.26 -11.85 -18.31
C ALA A 106 11.39 -12.73 -19.20
N TRP A 107 11.98 -13.56 -20.07
CA TRP A 107 11.23 -14.50 -20.92
C TRP A 107 10.35 -15.42 -20.09
N THR A 108 10.91 -16.11 -19.09
CA THR A 108 10.13 -17.03 -18.24
C THR A 108 8.99 -16.33 -17.50
N LEU A 109 9.23 -15.11 -16.98
CA LEU A 109 8.18 -14.32 -16.35
C LEU A 109 7.06 -13.99 -17.33
N LEU A 110 7.42 -13.50 -18.51
CA LEU A 110 6.49 -12.93 -19.46
C LEU A 110 5.73 -13.98 -20.28
N GLU A 111 6.33 -15.12 -20.60
CA GLU A 111 5.64 -16.26 -21.24
C GLU A 111 4.52 -16.83 -20.36
N GLY A 112 4.65 -16.69 -19.04
CA GLY A 112 3.62 -17.14 -18.10
C GLY A 112 2.40 -16.23 -18.07
N ILE A 113 2.58 -14.92 -18.30
CA ILE A 113 1.52 -13.93 -18.15
C ILE A 113 0.59 -13.98 -19.38
N PRO A 114 -0.73 -14.14 -19.20
CA PRO A 114 -1.66 -14.12 -20.33
C PRO A 114 -1.76 -12.71 -20.93
N ASP A 115 -1.94 -12.61 -22.24
CA ASP A 115 -2.18 -11.34 -22.95
C ASP A 115 -3.62 -10.79 -22.74
N ASP A 116 -4.47 -11.54 -22.04
CA ASP A 116 -5.88 -11.24 -21.81
C ASP A 116 -6.12 -10.83 -20.35
N ASP A 117 -6.55 -9.59 -20.14
CA ASP A 117 -6.82 -8.99 -18.83
C ASP A 117 -7.82 -9.82 -18.00
N ASP A 118 -8.83 -10.42 -18.65
CA ASP A 118 -9.86 -11.23 -17.98
C ASP A 118 -9.28 -12.53 -17.40
N LYS A 119 -8.14 -13.00 -17.95
CA LYS A 119 -7.43 -14.19 -17.48
C LYS A 119 -6.34 -13.87 -16.45
N LEU A 120 -5.99 -12.60 -16.27
CA LEU A 120 -4.86 -12.19 -15.45
C LEU A 120 -5.06 -12.57 -13.97
N LEU A 121 -6.26 -12.33 -13.44
CA LEU A 121 -6.57 -12.70 -12.05
C LEU A 121 -6.49 -14.21 -11.82
N GLN A 122 -7.03 -15.02 -12.74
CA GLN A 122 -6.96 -16.49 -12.67
C GLN A 122 -5.52 -16.99 -12.75
N TYR A 123 -4.69 -16.37 -13.60
CA TYR A 123 -3.26 -16.66 -13.67
C TYR A 123 -2.57 -16.41 -12.32
N LEU A 124 -2.85 -15.28 -11.67
CA LEU A 124 -2.25 -14.92 -10.39
C LEU A 124 -2.73 -15.81 -9.24
N GLU A 125 -4.03 -16.14 -9.20
CA GLU A 125 -4.59 -17.10 -8.23
C GLU A 125 -3.92 -18.47 -8.33
N LYS A 126 -3.48 -18.87 -9.53
CA LYS A 126 -2.81 -20.16 -9.76
C LYS A 126 -1.30 -20.12 -9.53
N ASN A 127 -0.62 -19.08 -10.02
CA ASN A 127 0.85 -19.05 -10.13
C ASN A 127 1.52 -18.12 -9.11
N VAL A 128 0.76 -17.20 -8.52
CA VAL A 128 1.24 -16.18 -7.57
C VAL A 128 0.36 -16.19 -6.30
N ALA A 129 -0.06 -17.39 -5.89
CA ALA A 129 -1.03 -17.62 -4.81
C ALA A 129 -0.46 -17.40 -3.39
N THR A 130 0.87 -17.44 -3.25
CA THR A 130 1.55 -17.44 -1.95
C THR A 130 2.52 -16.27 -1.84
N CYS A 131 2.84 -15.84 -0.62
CA CYS A 131 3.84 -14.80 -0.39
C CYS A 131 5.22 -15.15 -0.98
N GLU A 132 5.56 -16.45 -1.08
CA GLU A 132 6.80 -16.92 -1.70
C GLU A 132 6.80 -16.79 -3.22
N SER A 133 5.71 -17.23 -3.87
CA SER A 133 5.55 -17.06 -5.32
C SER A 133 5.44 -15.58 -5.70
N ALA A 134 4.74 -14.76 -4.91
CA ALA A 134 4.69 -13.31 -5.10
C ALA A 134 6.05 -12.64 -4.92
N LEU A 135 6.85 -13.05 -3.93
CA LEU A 135 8.20 -12.51 -3.75
C LEU A 135 9.09 -12.84 -4.96
N SER A 136 8.99 -14.07 -5.48
CA SER A 136 9.70 -14.48 -6.69
C SER A 136 9.25 -13.68 -7.92
N PHE A 137 7.93 -13.51 -8.06
CA PHE A 137 7.30 -12.71 -9.12
C PHE A 137 7.80 -11.27 -9.11
N PHE A 138 7.73 -10.58 -7.96
CA PHE A 138 8.17 -9.19 -7.86
C PHE A 138 9.68 -9.01 -8.09
N LYS A 139 10.53 -9.95 -7.63
CA LYS A 139 11.97 -9.91 -7.94
C LYS A 139 12.23 -10.05 -9.43
N SER A 140 11.49 -10.91 -10.12
CA SER A 140 11.62 -11.10 -11.56
C SER A 140 11.11 -9.87 -12.32
N ALA A 141 9.98 -9.30 -11.87
CA ALA A 141 9.40 -8.08 -12.44
C ALA A 141 10.32 -6.88 -12.25
N GLN A 142 10.94 -6.72 -11.07
CA GLN A 142 11.96 -5.70 -10.82
C GLN A 142 13.11 -5.78 -11.84
N ILE A 143 13.62 -6.99 -12.08
CA ILE A 143 14.68 -7.21 -13.09
C ILE A 143 14.17 -6.84 -14.49
N ALA A 144 12.97 -7.28 -14.87
CA ALA A 144 12.40 -6.98 -16.19
C ALA A 144 12.21 -5.46 -16.39
N PHE A 145 11.59 -4.77 -15.44
CA PHE A 145 11.36 -3.33 -15.54
C PHE A 145 12.66 -2.52 -15.53
N GLY A 146 13.65 -2.91 -14.72
CA GLY A 146 14.91 -2.18 -14.59
C GLY A 146 15.92 -2.44 -15.71
N LYS A 147 15.76 -3.51 -16.50
CA LYS A 147 16.79 -3.96 -17.47
C LYS A 147 16.30 -4.13 -18.91
N LEU A 148 15.01 -4.17 -19.15
CA LEU A 148 14.45 -4.18 -20.51
C LEU A 148 14.24 -2.77 -21.03
N LYS A 149 14.14 -2.66 -22.35
CA LYS A 149 13.62 -1.45 -23.01
C LYS A 149 12.10 -1.49 -22.98
N TRP A 150 11.51 -0.33 -22.72
CA TRP A 150 10.07 -0.13 -22.67
C TRP A 150 9.72 1.06 -23.55
N GLU A 151 8.59 1.00 -24.25
CA GLU A 151 8.06 2.18 -24.95
C GLU A 151 7.64 3.28 -23.98
N SER A 152 7.54 4.50 -24.51
CA SER A 152 7.25 5.69 -23.72
C SER A 152 5.88 5.58 -23.04
N GLY A 153 5.89 5.36 -21.72
CA GLY A 153 4.70 5.33 -20.88
C GLY A 153 4.49 4.01 -20.15
N PHE A 154 5.09 2.92 -20.64
CA PHE A 154 4.96 1.59 -20.05
C PHE A 154 6.22 1.18 -19.28
N GLY A 155 6.03 0.40 -18.21
CA GLY A 155 7.13 -0.23 -17.46
C GLY A 155 8.25 0.72 -17.02
N GLY A 156 9.49 0.23 -17.09
CA GLY A 156 10.67 1.00 -16.72
C GLY A 156 10.82 1.28 -15.22
N LYS A 157 11.64 2.28 -14.88
CA LYS A 157 12.13 2.52 -13.52
C LYS A 157 11.04 2.75 -12.46
N LYS A 158 9.91 3.38 -12.82
CA LYS A 158 8.80 3.58 -11.88
C LYS A 158 8.15 2.24 -11.49
N TRP A 159 7.98 1.33 -12.44
CA TRP A 159 7.46 -0.01 -12.20
C TRP A 159 8.46 -0.94 -11.53
N GLU A 160 9.75 -0.76 -11.81
CA GLU A 160 10.82 -1.40 -11.03
C GLU A 160 10.69 -1.04 -9.53
N GLN A 161 10.45 0.24 -9.21
CA GLN A 161 10.27 0.69 -7.83
C GLN A 161 9.03 0.08 -7.17
N ILE A 162 7.91 -0.03 -7.89
CA ILE A 162 6.69 -0.70 -7.40
C ILE A 162 7.02 -2.15 -7.01
N ALA A 163 7.65 -2.89 -7.93
CA ALA A 163 8.01 -4.28 -7.72
C ALA A 163 9.02 -4.44 -6.55
N ASP A 164 10.01 -3.56 -6.46
CA ASP A 164 10.98 -3.55 -5.37
C ASP A 164 10.32 -3.37 -4.00
N LYS A 165 9.41 -2.40 -3.84
CA LYS A 165 8.75 -2.14 -2.56
C LYS A 165 7.86 -3.29 -2.12
N ALA A 166 7.14 -3.92 -3.05
CA ALA A 166 6.37 -5.14 -2.76
C ALA A 166 7.29 -6.29 -2.31
N ALA A 167 8.41 -6.50 -3.02
CA ALA A 167 9.40 -7.51 -2.65
C ALA A 167 10.06 -7.22 -1.29
N MET A 168 10.37 -5.96 -0.98
CA MET A 168 10.90 -5.55 0.32
C MET A 168 9.91 -5.86 1.45
N ARG A 169 8.61 -5.58 1.26
CA ARG A 169 7.59 -5.90 2.25
C ARG A 169 7.48 -7.39 2.48
N LEU A 170 7.34 -8.18 1.42
CA LEU A 170 7.25 -9.65 1.50
C LEU A 170 8.51 -10.26 2.13
N ALA A 171 9.69 -9.71 1.85
CA ALA A 171 10.95 -10.14 2.46
C ALA A 171 11.13 -9.64 3.92
N GLY A 172 10.18 -8.88 4.46
CA GLY A 172 10.23 -8.33 5.82
C GLY A 172 11.28 -7.24 6.03
N LYS A 173 11.77 -6.60 4.95
CA LYS A 173 12.74 -5.50 5.00
C LYS A 173 12.10 -4.15 5.35
N ILE A 174 10.80 -4.01 5.12
CA ILE A 174 9.97 -2.89 5.57
C ILE A 174 8.75 -3.45 6.30
N ASP A 175 8.25 -2.70 7.27
CA ASP A 175 7.02 -3.05 7.99
C ASP A 175 5.76 -2.72 7.17
N LYS A 176 4.59 -3.09 7.72
CA LYS A 176 3.29 -2.88 7.09
C LYS A 176 2.98 -1.39 6.88
N VAL A 177 3.30 -0.56 7.86
CA VAL A 177 2.99 0.88 7.87
C VAL A 177 3.77 1.59 6.75
N THR A 178 5.07 1.34 6.69
CA THR A 178 5.98 1.85 5.66
C THR A 178 5.54 1.39 4.28
N PHE A 179 5.13 0.11 4.15
CA PHE A 179 4.62 -0.42 2.89
C PHE A 179 3.32 0.25 2.45
N VAL A 180 2.33 0.39 3.36
CA VAL A 180 1.04 1.03 3.09
C VAL A 180 1.22 2.50 2.73
N ASP A 181 2.05 3.23 3.48
CA ASP A 181 2.36 4.63 3.17
C ASP A 181 3.02 4.75 1.80
N THR A 182 4.02 3.88 1.54
CA THR A 182 4.69 3.86 0.24
C THR A 182 3.68 3.56 -0.87
N ALA A 183 2.82 2.56 -0.71
CA ALA A 183 1.81 2.16 -1.70
C ALA A 183 0.92 3.32 -2.15
N PHE A 184 0.45 4.17 -1.23
CA PHE A 184 -0.32 5.36 -1.59
C PHE A 184 0.49 6.43 -2.30
N ASN A 185 1.77 6.57 -1.96
CA ASN A 185 2.68 7.56 -2.55
C ASN A 185 3.31 7.10 -3.88
N ILE A 186 3.17 5.84 -4.28
CA ILE A 186 3.76 5.38 -5.54
C ILE A 186 2.96 5.95 -6.73
N GLU A 187 3.69 6.58 -7.65
CA GLU A 187 3.19 7.11 -8.92
C GLU A 187 3.85 6.38 -10.11
N HIS A 188 3.13 6.28 -11.23
CA HIS A 188 3.64 5.86 -12.54
C HIS A 188 3.56 7.03 -13.55
N HIS A 189 3.64 6.78 -14.86
CA HIS A 189 3.69 7.84 -15.88
C HIS A 189 2.35 8.55 -16.16
N GLY A 190 1.22 8.05 -15.64
CA GLY A 190 -0.11 8.66 -15.82
C GLY A 190 -0.82 9.09 -14.53
N GLY A 191 -0.28 8.76 -13.36
CA GLY A 191 -0.94 9.00 -12.08
C GLY A 191 -0.51 8.01 -11.01
N HIS A 192 -1.44 7.67 -10.13
CA HIS A 192 -1.23 6.65 -9.11
C HIS A 192 -1.58 5.27 -9.66
N ILE A 193 -0.91 4.25 -9.16
CA ILE A 193 -0.97 2.86 -9.66
C ILE A 193 -2.35 2.18 -9.58
N PHE A 194 -3.35 2.84 -8.99
CA PHE A 194 -4.64 2.27 -8.60
C PHE A 194 -5.72 2.34 -9.70
N ASP A 195 -5.32 2.20 -10.96
CA ASP A 195 -6.20 2.24 -12.15
C ASP A 195 -6.22 0.94 -12.95
N LYS A 196 -5.53 -0.10 -12.47
CA LYS A 196 -5.34 -1.40 -13.17
C LYS A 196 -6.41 -2.46 -12.95
N HIS A 197 -7.48 -2.19 -12.19
CA HIS A 197 -8.55 -3.17 -11.96
C HIS A 197 -9.87 -2.50 -11.64
N GLU A 198 -10.97 -2.93 -12.27
CA GLU A 198 -12.29 -2.29 -12.13
C GLU A 198 -12.85 -2.27 -10.70
N ASN A 199 -12.51 -3.27 -9.88
CA ASN A 199 -12.98 -3.36 -8.51
C ASN A 199 -12.10 -2.59 -7.51
N ILE A 200 -10.94 -2.09 -7.93
CA ILE A 200 -10.11 -1.20 -7.11
C ILE A 200 -10.27 0.20 -7.65
N ARG A 201 -10.98 1.04 -6.90
CA ARG A 201 -11.20 2.43 -7.27
C ARG A 201 -10.35 3.33 -6.38
N CYS A 202 -9.62 4.24 -7.00
CA CYS A 202 -8.98 5.34 -6.32
C CYS A 202 -9.03 6.59 -7.20
N ASP A 203 -9.82 7.58 -6.82
CA ASP A 203 -9.86 8.85 -7.55
C ASP A 203 -8.53 9.59 -7.34
N GLY A 204 -7.67 9.62 -8.36
CA GLY A 204 -6.33 10.20 -8.25
C GLY A 204 -6.32 11.68 -7.83
N ARG A 205 -7.36 12.47 -8.17
CA ARG A 205 -7.45 13.87 -7.72
C ARG A 205 -7.75 13.94 -6.23
N ARG A 206 -8.63 13.07 -5.72
CA ARG A 206 -8.92 12.96 -4.28
C ARG A 206 -7.74 12.41 -3.51
N LEU A 207 -7.05 11.40 -4.05
CA LEU A 207 -5.84 10.85 -3.42
C LEU A 207 -4.77 11.93 -3.28
N ARG A 208 -4.47 12.69 -4.34
CA ARG A 208 -3.55 13.84 -4.24
C ARG A 208 -3.97 14.87 -3.21
N ALA A 209 -5.26 15.15 -3.08
CA ALA A 209 -5.75 16.05 -2.03
C ALA A 209 -5.49 15.50 -0.62
N VAL A 210 -5.74 14.21 -0.39
CA VAL A 210 -5.43 13.54 0.88
C VAL A 210 -3.93 13.57 1.17
N LEU A 211 -3.08 13.24 0.19
CA LEU A 211 -1.62 13.23 0.33
C LEU A 211 -1.04 14.63 0.56
N ALA A 212 -1.56 15.66 -0.12
CA ALA A 212 -1.17 17.04 0.11
C ALA A 212 -1.50 17.48 1.55
N ILE A 213 -2.69 17.11 2.04
CA ILE A 213 -3.12 17.41 3.41
C ILE A 213 -2.26 16.67 4.43
N LYS A 214 -1.92 15.40 4.21
CA LYS A 214 -1.01 14.63 5.09
C LYS A 214 0.34 15.35 5.28
N ARG A 215 0.88 15.99 4.25
CA ARG A 215 2.23 16.55 4.26
C ARG A 215 2.35 17.80 5.14
N ASP A 216 1.34 18.67 5.11
CA ASP A 216 1.48 20.06 5.55
C ASP A 216 0.47 20.47 6.64
N GLU A 217 -0.40 19.57 7.11
CA GLU A 217 -1.57 19.94 7.90
C GLU A 217 -1.66 19.27 9.26
N THR A 218 -2.29 19.99 10.19
CA THR A 218 -2.61 19.53 11.53
C THR A 218 -3.81 18.60 11.54
N ILE A 219 -3.95 17.77 12.58
CA ILE A 219 -5.04 16.79 12.65
C ILE A 219 -6.45 17.41 12.55
N SER A 220 -6.62 18.62 13.11
CA SER A 220 -7.88 19.36 13.04
C SER A 220 -8.22 19.75 11.60
N ARG A 221 -7.20 20.14 10.84
CA ARG A 221 -7.35 20.51 9.43
C ARG A 221 -7.51 19.27 8.55
N MET A 222 -6.83 18.16 8.84
CA MET A 222 -7.06 16.87 8.20
C MET A 222 -8.52 16.43 8.37
N GLU A 223 -9.08 16.47 9.58
CA GLU A 223 -10.47 16.09 9.79
C GLU A 223 -11.44 16.99 9.02
N LYS A 224 -11.22 18.30 9.06
CA LYS A 224 -12.08 19.27 8.37
C LYS A 224 -12.10 19.07 6.86
N LEU A 225 -10.94 18.82 6.25
CA LEU A 225 -10.77 18.82 4.79
C LEU A 225 -11.06 17.45 4.16
N ILE A 226 -10.67 16.36 4.81
CA ILE A 226 -10.83 15.00 4.27
C ILE A 226 -11.60 14.08 5.21
N GLY A 227 -11.44 14.23 6.53
CA GLY A 227 -12.07 13.32 7.51
C GLY A 227 -13.59 13.34 7.46
N LYS A 228 -14.23 14.51 7.53
CA LYS A 228 -15.70 14.63 7.46
C LYS A 228 -16.27 13.96 6.21
N LYS A 229 -15.56 14.10 5.09
CA LYS A 229 -16.03 13.67 3.78
C LYS A 229 -15.78 12.19 3.52
N TYR A 230 -14.59 11.68 3.84
CA TYR A 230 -14.13 10.37 3.37
C TYR A 230 -13.85 9.35 4.48
N ALA A 231 -13.59 9.79 5.72
CA ALA A 231 -13.29 8.84 6.79
C ALA A 231 -14.49 7.95 7.14
N SER A 232 -14.22 6.73 7.58
CA SER A 232 -15.23 5.82 8.08
C SER A 232 -15.88 6.32 9.36
N SER A 233 -17.07 5.80 9.65
CA SER A 233 -17.80 6.12 10.89
C SER A 233 -16.99 5.80 12.15
N SER A 234 -16.20 4.71 12.11
CA SER A 234 -15.35 4.27 13.21
C SER A 234 -14.28 5.32 13.53
N VAL A 235 -13.54 5.77 12.51
CA VAL A 235 -12.48 6.78 12.64
C VAL A 235 -13.06 8.14 13.03
N LYS A 236 -14.20 8.53 12.44
CA LYS A 236 -14.93 9.76 12.84
C LYS A 236 -15.33 9.73 14.32
N LYS A 237 -15.80 8.60 14.82
CA LYS A 237 -16.17 8.44 16.23
C LYS A 237 -14.96 8.58 17.15
N LEU A 238 -13.82 7.96 16.80
CA LEU A 238 -12.57 8.13 17.55
C LEU A 238 -12.14 9.59 17.58
N PHE A 239 -12.15 10.27 16.43
CA PHE A 239 -11.84 11.69 16.38
C PHE A 239 -12.78 12.51 17.29
N GLN A 240 -14.09 12.31 17.21
CA GLN A 240 -15.05 13.02 18.07
C GLN A 240 -14.81 12.80 19.57
N ILE A 241 -14.43 11.59 19.95
CA ILE A 241 -14.10 11.25 21.35
C ILE A 241 -12.88 12.07 21.79
N GLY A 242 -11.78 12.06 21.03
CA GLY A 242 -10.60 12.85 21.40
C GLY A 242 -10.84 14.37 21.36
N THR A 243 -11.76 14.86 20.52
CA THR A 243 -12.19 16.28 20.54
C THR A 243 -12.83 16.63 21.88
N LYS A 244 -13.74 15.78 22.40
CA LYS A 244 -14.39 16.00 23.71
C LYS A 244 -13.38 16.04 24.84
N PHE A 245 -12.28 15.31 24.71
CA PHE A 245 -11.19 15.28 25.67
C PHE A 245 -10.12 16.31 25.42
N ASN A 246 -10.29 17.13 24.38
CA ASN A 246 -9.41 18.22 24.07
C ASN A 246 -7.97 17.75 23.72
N TRP A 247 -7.85 16.57 23.11
CA TRP A 247 -6.56 15.96 22.72
C TRP A 247 -6.00 16.53 21.43
N TRP A 248 -6.85 17.03 20.55
CA TRP A 248 -6.44 17.53 19.24
C TRP A 248 -6.06 19.01 19.24
N LYS A 249 -5.81 19.58 20.43
CA LYS A 249 -5.38 20.98 20.50
C LYS A 249 -3.97 21.09 19.93
N GLU A 250 -3.83 21.93 18.93
CA GLU A 250 -2.54 22.46 18.53
C GLU A 250 -2.12 23.48 19.59
N GLU A 251 -0.85 23.42 20.02
CA GLU A 251 -0.27 24.55 20.76
C GLU A 251 -0.38 25.78 19.86
N ALA A 252 -0.98 26.86 20.38
CA ALA A 252 -0.97 28.12 19.66
C ALA A 252 0.49 28.59 19.61
N GLU A 253 1.11 28.55 18.43
CA GLU A 253 2.34 29.29 18.15
C GLU A 253 2.12 30.80 18.30
#